data_AF-A0A1M7LAU4-F1
#
_entry.id   AF-A0A1M7LAU4-F1
#
_cell.length_a   1.000
_cell.length_b   1.000
_cell.length_c   1.000
_cell.angle_alpha   90.00
_cell.angle_beta   90.00
_cell.angle_gamma   90.00
#
_symmetry.space_group_name_H-M   'P 1'
#
loop_
_entity.id
_entity.type
_entity.pdbx_description
1 polymer ?
#
loop_
_entity_poly.entity_id
_entity_poly.type
_entity_poly.pdbx_seq_one_letter_code
_entity_poly.pdbx_strand_id
1 'polypeptide(L)'
;MELDDFKAHWNTIQQKEFKQQKHTPETLNPILMNATNTLGQLHERNVYWGKLGKVICTALIVMLLMILPGHYFFPDKNTTFSQAVIYVAIMIIYALVTIWVYKRQQNIFTIYRSENLKETLTKTIAEFKRFYVLMNVIYLFLYPVYFYAFLKLFINSYWAIPTNIVLMLCGALTIVSLIGSHIYYKIKYFKRIASLEADLAELNEE
;
A
#
# COMPACT_ATOMS: atom_id res chain seq x y z
N MET A 1 -16.30 8.33 -6.64
CA MET A 1 -17.11 9.21 -5.80
C MET A 1 -17.05 10.56 -6.47
N GLU A 2 -18.20 11.11 -6.79
CA GLU A 2 -18.30 12.36 -7.52
C GLU A 2 -17.94 13.52 -6.58
N LEU A 3 -17.40 14.61 -7.13
CA LEU A 3 -16.94 15.79 -6.39
C LEU A 3 -18.04 16.37 -5.49
N ASP A 4 -19.30 16.12 -5.83
CA ASP A 4 -20.47 16.64 -5.15
C ASP A 4 -20.80 15.89 -3.84
N ASP A 5 -20.55 14.58 -3.78
CA ASP A 5 -20.67 13.79 -2.53
C ASP A 5 -19.67 14.29 -1.47
N PHE A 6 -18.46 14.62 -1.93
CA PHE A 6 -17.41 15.18 -1.09
C PHE A 6 -17.81 16.56 -0.54
N LYS A 7 -18.36 17.45 -1.37
CA LYS A 7 -18.82 18.79 -0.95
C LYS A 7 -20.00 18.75 0.02
N ALA A 8 -20.93 17.82 -0.15
CA ALA A 8 -22.08 17.68 0.75
C ALA A 8 -21.66 17.21 2.14
N HIS A 9 -20.76 16.22 2.20
CA HIS A 9 -20.20 15.75 3.47
C HIS A 9 -19.32 16.79 4.14
N TRP A 10 -18.55 17.53 3.34
CA TRP A 10 -17.71 18.64 3.76
C TRP A 10 -18.48 19.70 4.56
N ASN A 11 -19.59 20.20 4.00
CA ASN A 11 -20.45 21.17 4.69
C ASN A 11 -21.01 20.63 6.01
N THR A 12 -21.25 19.32 6.07
CA THR A 12 -21.78 18.65 7.25
C THR A 12 -20.76 18.56 8.38
N ILE A 13 -19.50 18.21 8.07
CA ILE A 13 -18.39 18.17 9.06
C ILE A 13 -18.13 19.57 9.60
N GLN A 14 -18.04 20.56 8.71
CA GLN A 14 -17.73 21.94 9.08
C GLN A 14 -18.81 22.54 10.02
N GLN A 15 -20.09 22.30 9.73
CA GLN A 15 -21.19 22.74 10.61
C GLN A 15 -21.20 22.04 11.97
N LYS A 16 -20.73 20.79 12.06
CA LYS A 16 -20.64 20.06 13.33
C LYS A 16 -19.45 20.50 14.17
N GLU A 17 -18.30 20.77 13.55
CA GLU A 17 -17.11 21.27 14.26
C GLU A 17 -17.32 22.68 14.80
N PHE A 18 -17.95 23.59 14.04
CA PHE A 18 -18.31 24.92 14.55
C PHE A 18 -19.22 24.89 15.77
N LYS A 19 -20.04 23.82 15.93
CA LYS A 19 -20.90 23.65 17.11
C LYS A 19 -20.18 23.00 18.29
N GLN A 20 -19.09 22.29 18.06
CA GLN A 20 -18.39 21.47 19.06
C GLN A 20 -17.06 22.07 19.54
N GLN A 21 -16.41 22.92 18.75
CA GLN A 21 -15.09 23.49 19.05
C GLN A 21 -15.19 24.98 19.37
N LYS A 22 -14.31 25.45 20.29
CA LYS A 22 -14.15 26.87 20.66
C LYS A 22 -13.31 27.69 19.67
N HIS A 23 -12.95 27.12 18.52
CA HIS A 23 -12.10 27.81 17.55
C HIS A 23 -12.85 28.89 16.77
N THR A 24 -12.16 29.97 16.43
CA THR A 24 -12.69 31.00 15.55
C THR A 24 -12.72 30.49 14.10
N PRO A 25 -13.64 30.99 13.27
CA PRO A 25 -13.68 30.63 11.85
C PRO A 25 -12.39 30.91 11.09
N GLU A 26 -11.60 31.90 11.54
CA GLU A 26 -10.34 32.31 10.91
C GLU A 26 -9.21 31.31 11.11
N THR A 27 -9.18 30.59 12.25
CA THR A 27 -8.19 29.54 12.51
C THR A 27 -8.68 28.17 12.06
N LEU A 28 -9.97 27.89 12.19
CA LEU A 28 -10.52 26.58 11.85
C LEU A 28 -10.59 26.33 10.33
N ASN A 29 -10.99 27.33 9.54
CA ASN A 29 -11.12 27.19 8.09
C ASN A 29 -9.81 26.79 7.37
N PRO A 30 -8.64 27.39 7.64
CA PRO A 30 -7.40 26.99 6.99
C PRO A 30 -6.96 25.57 7.39
N ILE A 31 -7.06 25.19 8.67
CA ILE A 31 -6.74 23.84 9.17
C ILE A 31 -7.63 22.80 8.48
N LEU A 32 -8.94 23.05 8.50
CA LEU A 32 -9.94 22.18 7.91
C LEU A 32 -9.67 22.00 6.41
N MET A 33 -9.44 23.11 5.69
CA MET A 33 -9.17 23.09 4.25
C MET A 33 -7.86 22.35 3.91
N ASN A 34 -6.80 22.54 4.69
CA ASN A 34 -5.52 21.85 4.50
C ASN A 34 -5.64 20.33 4.73
N ALA A 35 -6.24 19.95 5.87
CA ALA A 35 -6.43 18.56 6.24
C ALA A 35 -7.22 17.79 5.16
N THR A 36 -8.26 18.44 4.64
CA THR A 36 -9.20 17.81 3.71
C THR A 36 -8.66 17.74 2.29
N ASN A 37 -7.96 18.79 1.84
CA ASN A 37 -7.21 18.73 0.60
C ASN A 37 -6.13 17.64 0.66
N THR A 38 -5.40 17.54 1.77
CA THR A 38 -4.34 16.54 1.96
C THR A 38 -4.90 15.12 1.96
N LEU A 39 -5.96 14.85 2.73
CA LEU A 39 -6.64 13.55 2.74
C LEU A 39 -7.28 13.22 1.39
N GLY A 40 -7.91 14.20 0.73
CA GLY A 40 -8.52 14.04 -0.60
C GLY A 40 -7.50 13.63 -1.65
N GLN A 41 -6.37 14.36 -1.72
CA GLN A 41 -5.28 14.02 -2.63
C GLN A 41 -4.66 12.65 -2.32
N LEU A 42 -4.53 12.27 -1.04
CA LEU A 42 -4.03 10.95 -0.65
C LEU A 42 -5.00 9.85 -1.06
N HIS A 43 -6.30 10.07 -0.85
CA HIS A 43 -7.36 9.13 -1.22
C HIS A 43 -7.40 8.91 -2.74
N GLU A 44 -7.55 9.98 -3.53
CA GLU A 44 -7.66 9.89 -4.99
C GLU A 44 -6.44 9.19 -5.60
N ARG A 45 -5.24 9.55 -5.14
CA ARG A 45 -4.00 8.94 -5.62
C ARG A 45 -3.95 7.45 -5.24
N ASN A 46 -4.38 7.07 -4.04
CA ASN A 46 -4.43 5.66 -3.64
C ASN A 46 -5.50 4.88 -4.41
N VAL A 47 -6.62 5.50 -4.79
CA VAL A 47 -7.62 4.90 -5.67
C VAL A 47 -7.03 4.61 -7.04
N TYR A 48 -6.34 5.58 -7.64
CA TYR A 48 -5.66 5.40 -8.93
C TYR A 48 -4.64 4.25 -8.89
N TRP A 49 -3.69 4.32 -7.95
CA TRP A 49 -2.64 3.30 -7.83
C TRP A 49 -3.18 1.93 -7.45
N GLY A 50 -4.24 1.86 -6.63
CA GLY A 50 -4.86 0.58 -6.29
C GLY A 50 -5.64 -0.05 -7.45
N LYS A 51 -6.29 0.75 -8.31
CA LYS A 51 -6.89 0.23 -9.56
C LYS A 51 -5.82 -0.34 -10.48
N LEU A 52 -4.76 0.43 -10.74
CA LEU A 52 -3.64 0.00 -11.58
C LEU A 52 -2.97 -1.26 -11.01
N GLY A 53 -2.66 -1.25 -9.70
CA GLY A 53 -2.05 -2.38 -9.00
C GLY A 53 -2.91 -3.64 -9.06
N LYS A 54 -4.24 -3.53 -8.92
CA LYS A 54 -5.17 -4.66 -9.06
C LYS A 54 -5.13 -5.25 -10.48
N VAL A 55 -5.14 -4.41 -11.51
CA VAL A 55 -5.05 -4.87 -12.91
C VAL A 55 -3.73 -5.60 -13.14
N ILE A 56 -2.61 -5.01 -12.75
CA ILE A 56 -1.27 -5.61 -12.92
C ILE A 56 -1.17 -6.94 -12.16
N CYS A 57 -1.60 -6.99 -10.90
CA CYS A 57 -1.55 -8.20 -10.09
C CYS A 57 -2.46 -9.31 -10.64
N THR A 58 -3.63 -8.95 -11.18
CA THR A 58 -4.55 -9.92 -11.81
C THR A 58 -3.93 -10.48 -13.09
N ALA A 59 -3.36 -9.62 -13.94
CA ALA A 59 -2.65 -10.05 -15.15
C ALA A 59 -1.46 -10.95 -14.82
N LEU A 60 -0.70 -10.62 -13.78
CA LEU A 60 0.39 -11.46 -13.27
C LEU A 60 -0.14 -12.84 -12.85
N ILE A 61 -1.20 -12.92 -12.04
CA ILE A 61 -1.78 -14.21 -11.62
C ILE A 61 -2.18 -15.05 -12.84
N VAL A 62 -2.85 -14.47 -13.82
CA VAL A 62 -3.26 -15.17 -15.04
C VAL A 62 -2.02 -15.69 -15.80
N MET A 63 -1.00 -14.86 -15.98
CA MET A 63 0.26 -15.26 -16.61
C MET A 63 0.93 -16.42 -15.88
N LEU A 64 0.98 -16.38 -14.54
CA LEU A 64 1.57 -17.43 -13.72
C LEU A 64 0.85 -18.77 -13.84
N LEU A 65 -0.49 -18.74 -13.93
CA LEU A 65 -1.27 -19.95 -14.14
C LEU A 65 -1.05 -20.52 -15.55
N MET A 66 -0.89 -19.68 -16.57
CA MET A 66 -0.59 -20.11 -17.94
C MET A 66 0.80 -20.73 -18.11
N ILE A 67 1.73 -20.48 -17.19
CA ILE A 67 3.08 -21.07 -17.22
C ILE A 67 3.07 -22.54 -16.75
N LEU A 68 2.11 -22.93 -15.90
CA LEU A 68 2.06 -24.30 -15.34
C LEU A 68 1.90 -25.40 -16.40
N PRO A 69 1.01 -25.29 -17.42
CA PRO A 69 0.96 -26.24 -18.52
C PRO A 69 2.31 -26.41 -19.23
N GLY A 70 3.07 -25.32 -19.39
CA GLY A 70 4.41 -25.36 -19.98
C GLY A 70 5.33 -26.32 -19.22
N HIS A 71 5.40 -26.20 -17.90
CA HIS A 71 6.20 -27.11 -17.06
C HIS A 71 5.65 -28.55 -16.98
N TYR A 72 4.36 -28.74 -17.26
CA TYR A 72 3.76 -30.08 -17.29
C TYR A 72 4.08 -30.82 -18.58
N PHE A 73 3.90 -30.16 -19.73
CA PHE A 73 4.12 -30.78 -21.05
C PHE A 73 5.59 -30.75 -21.49
N PHE A 74 6.34 -29.74 -21.05
CA PHE A 74 7.76 -29.55 -21.37
C PHE A 74 8.55 -29.45 -20.07
N PRO A 75 8.78 -30.59 -19.37
CA PRO A 75 9.46 -30.58 -18.09
C PRO A 75 10.89 -30.06 -18.24
N ASP A 76 11.20 -29.02 -17.47
CA ASP A 76 12.53 -28.44 -17.41
C ASP A 76 13.45 -29.35 -16.59
N LYS A 77 14.72 -29.43 -16.96
CA LYS A 77 15.74 -30.18 -16.20
C LYS A 77 15.97 -29.59 -14.82
N ASN A 78 15.72 -28.28 -14.66
CA ASN A 78 16.09 -27.53 -13.46
C ASN A 78 14.92 -27.26 -12.50
N THR A 79 13.67 -27.43 -12.97
CA THR A 79 12.46 -27.15 -12.18
C THR A 79 11.38 -28.17 -12.51
N THR A 80 11.07 -29.03 -11.54
CA THR A 80 9.96 -29.99 -11.66
C THR A 80 8.61 -29.28 -11.62
N PHE A 81 7.57 -29.92 -12.15
CA PHE A 81 6.20 -29.38 -12.11
C PHE A 81 5.73 -29.04 -10.68
N SER A 82 6.02 -29.92 -9.70
CA SER A 82 5.65 -29.68 -8.30
C SER A 82 6.34 -28.45 -7.71
N GLN A 83 7.62 -28.24 -8.03
CA GLN A 83 8.37 -27.04 -7.64
C GLN A 83 7.79 -25.79 -8.31
N ALA A 84 7.45 -25.86 -9.61
CA ALA A 84 6.81 -24.76 -10.33
C ALA A 84 5.48 -24.35 -9.68
N VAL A 85 4.65 -25.33 -9.28
CA VAL A 85 3.40 -25.07 -8.55
C VAL A 85 3.66 -24.32 -7.23
N ILE A 86 4.68 -24.72 -6.46
CA ILE A 86 5.06 -24.04 -5.21
C ILE A 86 5.50 -22.60 -5.49
N TYR A 87 6.36 -22.37 -6.49
CA TYR A 87 6.83 -21.04 -6.83
C TYR A 87 5.71 -20.13 -7.35
N VAL A 88 4.82 -20.66 -8.17
CA VAL A 88 3.62 -19.95 -8.63
C VAL A 88 2.73 -19.58 -7.45
N ALA A 89 2.49 -20.50 -6.51
CA ALA A 89 1.69 -20.22 -5.32
C ALA A 89 2.28 -19.08 -4.48
N ILE A 90 3.60 -19.07 -4.25
CA ILE A 90 4.31 -18.00 -3.55
C ILE A 90 4.08 -16.64 -4.23
N MET A 91 4.22 -16.58 -5.55
CA MET A 91 4.04 -15.32 -6.29
C MET A 91 2.58 -14.88 -6.36
N ILE A 92 1.62 -15.81 -6.36
CA ILE A 92 0.20 -15.48 -6.21
C ILE A 92 -0.07 -14.90 -4.83
N ILE A 93 0.49 -15.49 -3.75
CA ILE A 93 0.39 -14.93 -2.39
C ILE A 93 0.95 -13.51 -2.38
N TYR A 94 2.10 -13.27 -3.02
CA TYR A 94 2.67 -11.93 -3.16
C TYR A 94 1.72 -10.94 -3.84
N ALA A 95 1.11 -11.33 -4.96
CA ALA A 95 0.14 -10.51 -5.68
C ALA A 95 -1.09 -10.20 -4.82
N LEU A 96 -1.62 -11.19 -4.10
CA LEU A 96 -2.78 -11.02 -3.20
C LEU A 96 -2.46 -10.08 -2.04
N VAL A 97 -1.29 -10.23 -1.40
CA VAL A 97 -0.83 -9.33 -0.34
C VAL A 97 -0.69 -7.91 -0.88
N THR A 98 -0.14 -7.75 -2.08
CA THR A 98 0.01 -6.44 -2.73
C THR A 98 -1.36 -5.77 -2.96
N ILE A 99 -2.35 -6.52 -3.47
CA ILE A 99 -3.73 -6.03 -3.62
C ILE A 99 -4.32 -5.63 -2.27
N TRP A 100 -4.13 -6.45 -1.23
CA TRP A 100 -4.62 -6.18 0.11
C TRP A 100 -4.00 -4.91 0.70
N VAL A 101 -2.68 -4.70 0.53
CA VAL A 101 -1.96 -3.49 0.94
C VAL A 101 -2.62 -2.25 0.32
N TYR A 102 -2.84 -2.24 -1.00
CA TYR A 102 -3.50 -1.11 -1.66
C TYR A 102 -4.92 -0.87 -1.17
N LYS A 103 -5.72 -1.93 -1.01
CA LYS A 103 -7.10 -1.83 -0.48
C LYS A 103 -7.09 -1.26 0.95
N ARG A 104 -6.18 -1.73 1.80
CA ARG A 104 -6.06 -1.25 3.18
C ARG A 104 -5.63 0.21 3.23
N GLN A 105 -4.70 0.64 2.37
CA GLN A 105 -4.33 2.05 2.25
C GLN A 105 -5.52 2.93 1.85
N GLN A 106 -6.30 2.52 0.83
CA GLN A 106 -7.48 3.26 0.41
C GLN A 106 -8.46 3.47 1.58
N ASN A 107 -8.68 2.43 2.38
CA ASN A 107 -9.55 2.48 3.55
C ASN A 107 -9.03 3.42 4.65
N ILE A 108 -7.70 3.54 4.83
CA ILE A 108 -7.10 4.43 5.83
C ILE A 108 -7.38 5.88 5.51
N PHE A 109 -7.26 6.26 4.24
CA PHE A 109 -7.44 7.64 3.79
C PHE A 109 -8.88 7.95 3.35
N THR A 110 -9.85 7.09 3.67
CA THR A 110 -11.26 7.41 3.43
C THR A 110 -11.70 8.47 4.44
N ILE A 111 -12.14 9.62 3.93
CA ILE A 111 -12.45 10.85 4.70
C ILE A 111 -13.70 10.68 5.60
N TYR A 112 -14.56 9.72 5.30
CA TYR A 112 -15.86 9.49 5.94
C TYR A 112 -15.80 8.66 7.24
N ARG A 113 -14.71 8.73 8.00
CA ARG A 113 -14.48 7.81 9.14
C ARG A 113 -15.15 8.25 10.44
N SER A 114 -15.46 9.53 10.59
CA SER A 114 -16.27 10.04 11.70
C SER A 114 -16.92 11.37 11.30
N GLU A 115 -17.83 11.86 12.16
CA GLU A 115 -18.52 13.14 11.97
C GLU A 115 -17.67 14.36 12.36
N ASN A 116 -16.45 14.14 12.87
CA ASN A 116 -15.57 15.14 13.48
C ASN A 116 -14.14 15.03 12.91
N LEU A 117 -13.53 16.16 12.51
CA LEU A 117 -12.23 16.19 11.84
C LEU A 117 -11.12 15.73 12.78
N LYS A 118 -11.12 16.19 14.03
CA LYS A 118 -10.14 15.79 15.05
C LYS A 118 -10.12 14.28 15.24
N GLU A 119 -11.29 13.65 15.31
CA GLU A 119 -11.40 12.19 15.43
C GLU A 119 -10.95 11.48 14.14
N THR A 120 -11.30 12.01 12.97
CA THR A 120 -10.87 11.48 11.67
C THR A 120 -9.36 11.55 11.50
N LEU A 121 -8.73 12.67 11.85
CA LEU A 121 -7.27 12.85 11.81
C LEU A 121 -6.57 11.89 12.78
N THR A 122 -7.02 11.83 14.03
CA THR A 122 -6.46 10.94 15.06
C THR A 122 -6.49 9.49 14.60
N LYS A 123 -7.64 9.01 14.12
CA LYS A 123 -7.79 7.62 13.62
C LYS A 123 -6.93 7.38 12.39
N THR A 124 -6.90 8.31 11.44
CA THR A 124 -6.15 8.16 10.18
C THR A 124 -4.64 8.08 10.44
N ILE A 125 -4.09 8.97 11.25
CA ILE A 125 -2.67 8.98 11.62
C ILE A 125 -2.30 7.69 12.36
N ALA A 126 -3.08 7.31 13.37
CA ALA A 126 -2.81 6.11 14.16
C ALA A 126 -2.86 4.83 13.32
N GLU A 127 -3.87 4.69 12.44
CA GLU A 127 -3.96 3.55 11.55
C GLU A 127 -2.87 3.53 10.49
N PHE A 128 -2.49 4.68 9.93
CA PHE A 128 -1.39 4.76 8.98
C PHE A 128 -0.06 4.28 9.60
N LYS A 129 0.27 4.75 10.83
CA LYS A 129 1.49 4.32 11.53
C LYS A 129 1.50 2.81 11.76
N ARG A 130 0.40 2.25 12.27
CA ARG A 130 0.26 0.79 12.48
C ARG A 130 0.36 0.01 11.17
N PHE A 131 -0.31 0.49 10.13
CA PHE A 131 -0.29 -0.12 8.81
C PHE A 131 1.11 -0.11 8.20
N TYR A 132 1.83 1.00 8.31
CA TYR A 132 3.20 1.12 7.79
C TYR A 132 4.14 0.09 8.45
N VAL A 133 4.09 -0.06 9.77
CA VAL A 133 4.88 -1.08 10.47
C VAL A 133 4.48 -2.48 10.02
N LEU A 134 3.19 -2.80 10.02
CA LEU A 134 2.67 -4.10 9.62
C LEU A 134 3.10 -4.47 8.19
N MET A 135 2.99 -3.53 7.26
CA MET A 135 3.36 -3.73 5.87
C MET A 135 4.86 -4.04 5.71
N ASN A 136 5.73 -3.32 6.42
CA ASN A 136 7.18 -3.59 6.37
C ASN A 136 7.52 -4.96 6.96
N VAL A 137 6.87 -5.36 8.05
CA VAL A 137 7.04 -6.70 8.63
C VAL A 137 6.62 -7.77 7.63
N ILE A 138 5.46 -7.64 6.99
CA ILE A 138 5.00 -8.59 5.97
C ILE A 138 6.02 -8.70 4.83
N TYR A 139 6.46 -7.56 4.28
CA TYR A 139 7.39 -7.57 3.14
C TYR A 139 8.81 -8.03 3.51
N LEU A 140 9.25 -7.86 4.76
CA LEU A 140 10.51 -8.40 5.25
C LEU A 140 10.57 -9.93 5.09
N PHE A 141 9.46 -10.63 5.37
CA PHE A 141 9.36 -12.07 5.20
C PHE A 141 8.99 -12.49 3.78
N LEU A 142 8.13 -11.71 3.11
CA LEU A 142 7.56 -12.08 1.83
C LEU A 142 8.54 -11.84 0.66
N TYR A 143 9.34 -10.76 0.68
CA TYR A 143 10.27 -10.45 -0.40
C TYR A 143 11.34 -11.54 -0.62
N PRO A 144 12.04 -12.07 0.41
CA PRO A 144 13.03 -13.13 0.18
C PRO A 144 12.43 -14.35 -0.53
N VAL A 145 11.25 -14.78 -0.10
CA VAL A 145 10.57 -15.96 -0.63
C VAL A 145 10.03 -15.69 -2.04
N TYR A 146 9.48 -14.50 -2.27
CA TYR A 146 9.05 -14.04 -3.59
C TYR A 146 10.22 -13.98 -4.59
N PHE A 147 11.33 -13.34 -4.24
CA PHE A 147 12.49 -13.24 -5.14
C PHE A 147 13.12 -14.60 -5.39
N TYR A 148 13.14 -15.49 -4.40
CA TYR A 148 13.59 -16.86 -4.60
C TYR A 148 12.72 -17.59 -5.62
N ALA A 149 11.39 -17.54 -5.46
CA ALA A 149 10.45 -18.14 -6.39
C ALA A 149 10.58 -17.55 -7.81
N PHE A 150 10.70 -16.23 -7.92
CA PHE A 150 10.90 -15.55 -9.19
C PHE A 150 12.19 -15.99 -9.89
N LEU A 151 13.33 -15.96 -9.18
CA LEU A 151 14.62 -16.35 -9.73
C LEU A 151 14.63 -17.83 -10.14
N LYS A 152 14.02 -18.71 -9.33
CA LYS A 152 13.94 -20.13 -9.65
C LYS A 152 13.05 -20.43 -10.84
N LEU A 153 11.90 -19.78 -10.94
CA LEU A 153 10.94 -20.04 -12.02
C LEU A 153 11.37 -19.43 -13.35
N PHE A 154 11.92 -18.20 -13.33
CA PHE A 154 12.17 -17.44 -14.56
C PHE A 154 13.63 -17.34 -14.98
N ILE A 155 14.59 -17.40 -14.05
CA ILE A 155 16.01 -17.21 -14.41
C ILE A 155 16.76 -18.54 -14.40
N ASN A 156 16.55 -19.34 -13.36
CA ASN A 156 17.27 -20.62 -13.19
C ASN A 156 16.89 -21.66 -14.25
N SER A 157 15.67 -21.58 -14.77
CA SER A 157 15.19 -22.37 -15.92
C SER A 157 16.08 -22.20 -17.15
N TYR A 158 16.69 -21.02 -17.36
CA TYR A 158 17.52 -20.74 -18.54
C TYR A 158 19.03 -20.73 -18.29
N TRP A 159 19.48 -20.28 -17.10
CA TRP A 159 20.90 -19.98 -16.84
C TRP A 159 21.56 -20.89 -15.80
N ALA A 160 20.83 -21.86 -15.22
CA ALA A 160 21.34 -22.83 -14.24
C ALA A 160 22.24 -22.18 -13.15
N ILE A 161 21.72 -21.13 -12.51
CA ILE A 161 22.46 -20.32 -11.55
C ILE A 161 22.67 -21.10 -10.23
N PRO A 162 23.90 -21.16 -9.70
CA PRO A 162 24.20 -21.75 -8.41
C PRO A 162 23.32 -21.21 -7.27
N THR A 163 22.88 -22.08 -6.36
CA THR A 163 21.95 -21.72 -5.26
C THR A 163 22.51 -20.61 -4.35
N ASN A 164 23.82 -20.59 -4.08
CA ASN A 164 24.45 -19.52 -3.31
C ASN A 164 24.28 -18.14 -3.98
N ILE A 165 24.43 -18.06 -5.31
CA ILE A 165 24.22 -16.82 -6.06
C ILE A 165 22.73 -16.42 -6.02
N VAL A 166 21.81 -17.37 -6.17
CA VAL A 166 20.36 -17.11 -6.02
C VAL A 166 20.05 -16.51 -4.65
N LEU A 167 20.61 -17.06 -3.58
CA LEU A 167 20.39 -16.55 -2.22
C LEU A 167 20.97 -15.15 -2.02
N MET A 168 22.17 -14.87 -2.55
CA MET A 168 22.75 -13.52 -2.52
C MET A 168 21.88 -12.51 -3.26
N LEU A 169 21.39 -12.86 -4.45
CA LEU A 169 20.48 -12.01 -5.23
C LEU A 169 19.15 -11.78 -4.50
N CYS A 170 18.58 -12.81 -3.85
CA CYS A 170 17.37 -12.65 -3.04
C CYS A 170 17.57 -11.66 -1.91
N GLY A 171 18.69 -11.75 -1.19
CA GLY A 171 19.05 -10.82 -0.13
C GLY A 171 19.20 -9.40 -0.65
N ALA A 172 19.97 -9.21 -1.73
CA ALA A 172 20.18 -7.90 -2.35
C ALA A 172 18.87 -7.27 -2.84
N LEU A 173 18.06 -8.03 -3.59
CA LEU A 173 16.76 -7.56 -4.09
C LEU A 173 15.78 -7.24 -2.96
N THR A 174 15.80 -8.01 -1.88
CA THR A 174 14.99 -7.72 -0.68
C THR A 174 15.39 -6.40 -0.06
N ILE A 175 16.70 -6.19 0.17
CA ILE A 175 17.22 -4.95 0.76
C ILE A 175 16.85 -3.74 -0.11
N VAL A 176 17.12 -3.83 -1.42
CA VAL A 176 16.78 -2.77 -2.38
C VAL A 176 15.28 -2.48 -2.38
N SER A 177 14.43 -3.50 -2.33
CA SER A 177 12.98 -3.34 -2.34
C SER A 177 12.45 -2.73 -1.04
N LEU A 178 13.01 -3.10 0.11
CA LEU A 178 12.65 -2.51 1.41
C LEU A 178 13.09 -1.04 1.48
N ILE A 179 14.32 -0.73 1.05
CA ILE A 179 14.82 0.65 1.01
C ILE A 179 13.98 1.49 0.04
N GLY A 180 13.73 0.97 -1.17
CA GLY A 180 12.92 1.63 -2.18
C GLY A 180 11.49 1.89 -1.69
N SER A 181 10.87 0.91 -1.03
CA SER A 181 9.57 1.06 -0.39
C SER A 181 9.61 2.12 0.71
N HIS A 182 10.60 2.10 1.60
CA HIS A 182 10.75 3.11 2.65
C HIS A 182 10.87 4.53 2.07
N ILE A 183 11.73 4.72 1.07
CA ILE A 183 11.93 6.02 0.40
C ILE A 183 10.62 6.47 -0.27
N TYR A 184 9.95 5.57 -0.99
CA TYR A 184 8.65 5.85 -1.60
C TYR A 184 7.63 6.31 -0.56
N TYR A 185 7.53 5.61 0.58
CA TYR A 185 6.60 5.99 1.65
C TYR A 185 6.96 7.31 2.32
N LYS A 186 8.25 7.56 2.53
CA LYS A 186 8.77 8.80 3.11
C LYS A 186 8.43 10.01 2.24
N ILE A 187 8.66 9.91 0.93
CA ILE A 187 8.39 10.99 -0.03
C ILE A 187 6.88 11.20 -0.19
N LYS A 188 6.13 10.11 -0.36
CA LYS A 188 4.72 10.18 -0.76
C LYS A 188 3.74 10.41 0.40
N TYR A 189 4.00 9.84 1.58
CA TYR A 189 3.06 9.86 2.70
C TYR A 189 3.57 10.61 3.92
N PHE A 190 4.82 10.41 4.37
CA PHE A 190 5.27 10.94 5.67
C PHE A 190 5.22 12.47 5.75
N LYS A 191 5.58 13.18 4.68
CA LYS A 191 5.44 14.65 4.64
C LYS A 191 3.99 15.10 4.86
N ARG A 192 3.04 14.39 4.26
CA ARG A 192 1.61 14.71 4.36
C ARG A 192 1.03 14.32 5.70
N ILE A 193 1.44 13.18 6.25
CA ILE A 193 1.08 12.76 7.61
C ILE A 193 1.61 13.75 8.65
N ALA A 194 2.85 14.24 8.51
CA ALA A 194 3.41 15.25 9.40
C ALA A 194 2.60 16.57 9.36
N SER A 195 2.11 16.99 8.18
CA SER A 195 1.19 18.13 8.07
C SER A 195 -0.11 17.87 8.83
N LEU A 196 -0.71 16.68 8.68
CA LEU A 196 -1.93 16.32 9.41
C LEU A 196 -1.71 16.21 10.93
N GLU A 197 -0.50 15.85 11.36
CA GLU A 197 -0.11 15.84 12.78
C GLU A 197 0.01 17.25 13.34
N ALA A 198 0.53 18.21 12.56
CA ALA A 198 0.55 19.62 12.94
C ALA A 198 -0.87 20.19 13.02
N ASP A 199 -1.70 19.94 12.01
CA ASP A 199 -3.13 20.32 12.01
C ASP A 199 -3.87 19.75 13.23
N LEU A 200 -3.58 18.49 13.61
CA LEU A 200 -4.16 17.85 14.80
C LEU A 200 -3.62 18.44 16.11
N ALA A 201 -2.35 18.84 16.17
CA ALA A 201 -1.77 19.49 17.33
C ALA A 201 -2.39 20.88 17.57
N GLU A 202 -2.60 21.67 16.52
CA GLU A 202 -3.29 22.96 16.59
C GLU A 202 -4.75 22.81 17.05
N LEU A 203 -5.43 21.71 16.68
CA LEU A 203 -6.77 21.36 17.18
C LEU A 203 -6.78 20.78 18.63
N ASN A 204 -5.60 20.56 19.22
CA ASN A 204 -5.41 20.06 20.59
C ASN A 204 -4.87 21.12 21.55
N GLU A 205 -4.21 22.17 21.04
CA GLU A 205 -3.79 23.32 21.85
C GLU A 205 -5.01 24.20 22.15
N GLU A 206 -5.78 23.80 23.18
CA GLU A 206 -6.71 24.54 24.07
C GLU A 206 -7.58 23.56 24.90
#